data_AF-A0A7J7L1M3-F1
#
_entry.id   AF-A0A7J7L1M3-F1
#
_cell.length_a   1.000
_cell.length_b   1.000
_cell.length_c   1.000
_cell.angle_alpha   90.00
_cell.angle_beta   90.00
_cell.angle_gamma   90.00
#
_symmetry.space_group_name_H-M   'P 1'
#
loop_
_entity.id
_entity.type
_entity.pdbx_description
1 polymer ?
#
loop_
_entity_poly.entity_id
_entity_poly.type
_entity_poly.pdbx_seq_one_letter_code
_entity_poly.pdbx_strand_id
1 'polypeptide(L)'
;MALKFLNKKGWHTGSLRNIENVWNVEQKHNAEEKKLEELQKHIHEERERSEFRFLQEQAELVPKQERLEFLYESGLAVGKVISEGFKTLEPSLPNTTDTISSSSSSKPQPLAPGALFEDKPQSANDA
;
A
#
# COMPACT_ATOMS: atom_id res chain seq x y z
N MET A 1 -12.75 -1.47 -51.44
CA MET A 1 -13.45 -1.63 -50.14
C MET A 1 -13.46 -3.09 -49.65
N ALA A 2 -12.35 -3.84 -49.77
CA ALA A 2 -12.40 -5.30 -49.58
C ALA A 2 -12.20 -5.79 -48.13
N LEU A 3 -11.81 -4.93 -47.16
CA LEU A 3 -11.40 -5.36 -45.82
C LEU A 3 -12.28 -4.85 -44.67
N LYS A 4 -13.33 -4.07 -44.96
CA LYS A 4 -14.19 -3.44 -43.94
C LYS A 4 -14.93 -4.44 -43.04
N PHE A 5 -15.11 -5.69 -43.49
CA PHE A 5 -15.78 -6.73 -42.72
C PHE A 5 -14.95 -7.21 -41.51
N LEU A 6 -13.63 -6.97 -41.51
CA LEU A 6 -12.73 -7.33 -40.39
C LEU A 6 -13.09 -6.55 -39.12
N ASN A 7 -13.49 -5.29 -39.22
CA ASN A 7 -13.92 -4.48 -38.06
C ASN A 7 -15.17 -5.01 -37.36
N LYS A 8 -15.97 -5.87 -38.03
CA LYS A 8 -17.11 -6.54 -37.39
C LYS A 8 -16.71 -7.80 -36.63
N LYS A 9 -15.44 -8.21 -36.68
CA LYS A 9 -14.90 -9.38 -36.00
C LYS A 9 -14.33 -8.94 -34.64
N GLY A 10 -14.77 -9.59 -33.57
CA GLY A 10 -14.35 -9.24 -32.19
C GLY A 10 -12.85 -9.46 -31.91
N TRP A 11 -12.18 -10.30 -32.70
CA TRP A 11 -10.74 -10.56 -32.58
C TRP A 11 -9.87 -9.60 -33.40
N HIS A 12 -10.45 -8.72 -34.22
CA HIS A 12 -9.66 -7.86 -35.08
C HIS A 12 -8.98 -6.74 -34.28
N THR A 13 -7.66 -6.62 -34.43
CA THR A 13 -6.83 -5.64 -33.72
C THR A 13 -7.10 -4.19 -34.10
N GLY A 14 -7.63 -3.93 -35.31
CA GLY A 14 -8.04 -2.60 -35.75
C GLY A 14 -9.40 -2.15 -35.21
N SER A 15 -10.12 -3.00 -34.47
CA SER A 15 -11.39 -2.65 -33.84
C SER A 15 -11.16 -1.63 -32.72
N LEU A 16 -11.93 -0.53 -32.70
CA LEU A 16 -11.84 0.51 -31.67
C LEU A 16 -11.91 -0.06 -30.25
N ARG A 17 -12.81 -1.03 -30.00
CA ARG A 17 -12.92 -1.70 -28.71
C ARG A 17 -11.64 -2.42 -28.29
N ASN A 18 -10.95 -3.06 -29.24
CA ASN A 18 -9.72 -3.79 -28.93
C ASN A 18 -8.57 -2.82 -28.69
N ILE A 19 -8.50 -1.74 -29.47
CA ILE A 19 -7.54 -0.66 -29.28
C ILE A 19 -7.73 -0.01 -27.91
N GLU A 20 -8.97 0.28 -27.52
CA GLU A 20 -9.31 0.82 -26.20
C GLU A 20 -8.93 -0.14 -25.06
N ASN A 21 -9.20 -1.44 -25.22
CA ASN A 21 -8.82 -2.44 -24.22
C ASN A 21 -7.30 -2.51 -24.03
N VAL A 22 -6.55 -2.53 -25.14
CA VAL A 22 -5.08 -2.54 -25.11
C VAL A 22 -4.57 -1.27 -24.45
N TRP A 23 -5.10 -0.10 -24.85
CA TRP A 23 -4.71 1.18 -24.26
C TRP A 23 -4.98 1.22 -22.75
N ASN A 24 -6.14 0.74 -22.29
CA ASN A 24 -6.45 0.67 -20.86
C ASN A 24 -5.50 -0.24 -20.09
N VAL A 25 -5.09 -1.38 -20.68
CA VAL A 25 -4.11 -2.29 -20.08
C VAL A 25 -2.72 -1.64 -20.05
N GLU A 26 -2.30 -1.00 -21.13
CA GLU A 26 -1.03 -0.28 -21.22
C GLU A 26 -0.97 0.87 -20.20
N GLN A 27 -2.06 1.61 -19.99
CA GLN A 27 -2.14 2.65 -18.97
C GLN A 27 -1.97 2.09 -17.55
N LYS A 28 -2.63 0.96 -17.25
CA LYS A 28 -2.48 0.29 -15.95
C LYS A 28 -1.05 -0.21 -15.74
N HIS A 29 -0.48 -0.83 -16.75
CA HIS A 29 0.91 -1.31 -16.73
C HIS A 29 1.89 -0.15 -16.49
N ASN A 30 1.74 0.97 -17.20
CA ASN A 30 2.60 2.13 -17.01
C ASN A 30 2.50 2.72 -15.59
N ALA A 31 1.29 2.72 -15.01
CA ALA A 31 1.09 3.16 -13.63
C ALA A 31 1.72 2.20 -12.60
N GLU A 32 1.70 0.89 -12.87
CA GLU A 32 2.38 -0.11 -12.04
C GLU A 32 3.91 -0.01 -12.16
N GLU A 33 4.44 0.15 -13.38
CA GLU A 33 5.87 0.35 -13.64
C GLU A 33 6.42 1.57 -12.89
N LYS A 34 5.70 2.70 -12.92
CA LYS A 34 6.11 3.91 -12.17
C LYS A 34 6.20 3.66 -10.66
N LYS A 35 5.23 2.93 -10.10
CA LYS A 35 5.27 2.56 -8.67
C LYS A 35 6.44 1.64 -8.34
N LEU A 36 6.75 0.71 -9.23
CA LEU A 36 7.92 -0.16 -9.08
C LEU A 36 9.23 0.63 -9.17
N GLU A 37 9.33 1.58 -10.10
CA GLU A 37 10.50 2.45 -10.24
C GLU A 37 10.71 3.33 -9.00
N GLU A 38 9.64 3.93 -8.47
CA GLU A 38 9.67 4.67 -7.21
C GLU A 38 10.17 3.78 -6.07
N LEU A 39 9.64 2.57 -5.92
CA LEU A 39 10.06 1.63 -4.88
C LEU A 39 11.51 1.17 -5.05
N GLN A 40 11.94 0.90 -6.28
CA GLN A 40 13.32 0.56 -6.60
C GLN A 40 14.28 1.69 -6.23
N LYS A 41 13.88 2.94 -6.51
CA LYS A 41 14.64 4.12 -6.12
C LYS A 41 14.77 4.22 -4.60
N HIS A 42 13.69 4.00 -3.85
CA HIS A 42 13.74 3.97 -2.38
C HIS A 42 14.71 2.91 -1.86
N ILE A 43 14.65 1.68 -2.38
CA ILE A 43 15.57 0.58 -2.00
C ILE A 43 17.02 0.96 -2.30
N HIS A 44 17.27 1.59 -3.46
CA HIS A 44 18.62 2.01 -3.81
C HIS A 44 19.13 3.10 -2.86
N GLU A 45 18.34 4.13 -2.58
CA GLU A 45 18.72 5.18 -1.62
C GLU A 45 18.97 4.62 -0.21
N GLU A 46 18.16 3.67 0.24
CA GLU A 46 18.36 2.98 1.53
C GLU A 46 19.65 2.16 1.54
N ARG A 47 19.94 1.44 0.44
CA ARG A 47 21.20 0.70 0.28
C ARG A 47 22.39 1.66 0.35
N GLU A 48 22.40 2.73 -0.43
CA GLU A 48 23.50 3.71 -0.43
C GLU A 48 23.72 4.32 0.96
N ARG A 49 22.62 4.68 1.66
CA ARG A 49 22.71 5.17 3.06
C ARG A 49 23.31 4.12 4.00
N SER A 50 22.90 2.86 3.86
CA SER A 50 23.40 1.76 4.69
C SER A 50 24.89 1.47 4.42
N GLU A 51 25.31 1.53 3.16
CA GLU A 51 26.70 1.31 2.75
C GLU A 51 27.59 2.44 3.25
N PHE A 52 27.13 3.68 3.15
CA PHE A 52 27.85 4.83 3.69
C PHE A 52 28.02 4.74 5.20
N ARG A 53 26.96 4.35 5.94
CA ARG A 53 27.04 4.13 7.39
C ARG A 53 28.01 3.00 7.73
N PHE A 54 27.93 1.86 7.03
CA PHE A 54 28.85 0.74 7.22
C PHE A 54 30.31 1.15 7.01
N LEU A 55 30.59 1.98 6.00
CA LEU A 55 31.93 2.49 5.73
C LEU A 55 32.43 3.43 6.84
N GLN A 56 31.56 4.25 7.44
CA GLN A 56 31.90 5.08 8.60
C GLN A 56 32.22 4.27 9.86
N GLU A 57 31.46 3.20 10.11
CA GLU A 57 31.73 2.28 11.22
C GLU A 57 33.06 1.54 11.02
N GLN A 58 33.36 1.10 9.80
CA GLN A 58 34.64 0.47 9.48
C GLN A 58 35.82 1.42 9.66
N ALA A 59 35.63 2.70 9.40
CA ALA A 59 36.62 3.73 9.64
C ALA A 59 36.74 4.13 11.13
N GLU A 60 35.93 3.52 12.02
CA GLU A 60 35.82 3.83 13.46
C GLU A 60 35.49 5.32 13.76
N LEU A 61 35.02 6.06 12.74
CA LEU A 61 34.63 7.47 12.90
C LEU A 61 33.32 7.62 13.67
N VAL A 62 32.45 6.61 13.57
CA VAL A 62 31.13 6.55 14.23
C VAL A 62 31.05 5.22 14.98
N PRO A 63 30.55 5.21 16.24
CA PRO A 63 30.37 3.97 17.00
C PRO A 63 29.41 3.03 16.26
N LYS A 64 29.64 1.72 16.40
CA LYS A 64 28.79 0.68 15.79
C LYS A 64 27.35 0.84 16.23
N GLN A 65 26.46 0.81 15.25
CA GLN A 65 25.05 1.10 15.43
C GLN A 65 24.30 -0.12 15.98
N GLU A 66 23.43 0.09 16.97
CA GLU A 66 22.63 -0.99 17.56
C GLU A 66 21.43 -1.37 16.67
N ARG A 67 21.01 -2.64 16.72
CA ARG A 67 19.92 -3.19 15.89
C ARG A 67 18.55 -2.51 16.12
N LEU A 68 18.40 -1.70 17.17
CA LEU A 68 17.14 -1.08 17.57
C LEU A 68 16.87 0.27 16.89
N GLU A 69 17.78 0.80 16.08
CA GLU A 69 17.61 2.14 15.52
C GLU A 69 16.41 2.32 14.58
N PHE A 70 15.94 1.26 13.93
CA PHE A 70 14.74 1.33 13.11
C PHE A 70 13.50 1.83 13.91
N LEU A 71 13.48 1.58 15.23
CA LEU A 71 12.43 2.07 16.13
C LEU A 71 12.54 3.57 16.41
N TYR A 72 13.73 4.14 16.31
CA TYR A 72 14.00 5.54 16.61
C TYR A 72 13.98 6.43 15.36
N GLU A 73 14.40 5.89 14.20
CA GLU A 73 14.42 6.62 12.92
C GLU A 73 13.01 6.78 12.31
N SER A 74 12.12 5.81 12.53
CA SER A 74 10.79 5.79 11.90
C SER A 74 9.80 6.84 12.46
N GLY A 75 10.20 7.64 13.45
CA GLY A 75 9.35 8.69 14.07
C GLY A 75 8.10 8.15 14.79
N LEU A 76 7.79 6.87 14.64
CA LEU A 76 6.77 6.09 15.35
C LEU A 76 7.29 5.69 16.73
N ALA A 77 7.77 6.66 17.50
CA ALA A 77 8.15 6.43 18.88
C ALA A 77 6.90 6.06 19.68
N VAL A 78 6.69 4.76 19.92
CA VAL A 78 5.76 4.23 20.92
C VAL A 78 6.16 4.80 22.28
N GLY A 79 5.51 5.87 22.73
CA GLY A 79 5.61 6.36 24.11
C GLY A 79 6.21 7.75 24.34
N LYS A 80 6.46 8.57 23.31
CA LYS A 80 6.82 9.99 23.52
C LYS A 80 6.00 10.87 22.57
N VAL A 81 5.28 11.84 23.15
CA VAL A 81 4.49 12.91 22.49
C VAL A 81 3.01 12.58 22.16
N ILE A 82 2.18 12.35 23.19
CA ILE A 82 0.72 12.67 23.13
C ILE A 82 0.26 13.23 24.48
N SER A 83 0.79 14.37 24.93
CA SER A 83 0.18 15.10 26.06
C SER A 83 -0.31 16.50 25.67
N GLU A 84 0.32 17.18 24.71
CA GLU A 84 0.00 18.60 24.45
C GLU A 84 -0.69 18.89 23.10
N GLY A 85 -0.67 17.95 22.14
CA GLY A 85 -1.10 18.22 20.75
C GLY A 85 -2.51 17.78 20.36
N PHE A 86 -3.15 16.88 21.12
CA PHE A 86 -4.44 16.29 20.72
C PHE A 86 -5.66 16.97 21.37
N LYS A 87 -5.45 17.97 22.22
CA LYS A 87 -6.54 18.70 22.93
C LYS A 87 -7.09 19.91 22.16
N THR A 88 -6.47 20.32 21.06
CA THR A 88 -6.80 21.55 20.32
C THR A 88 -7.75 21.36 19.13
N LEU A 89 -8.22 20.13 18.86
CA LEU A 89 -9.11 19.83 17.73
C LEU A 89 -10.47 19.28 18.16
N GLU A 90 -11.01 19.73 19.30
CA GLU A 90 -12.41 19.48 19.66
C GLU A 90 -13.29 20.63 19.12
N PRO A 91 -13.92 20.51 17.94
CA PRO A 91 -15.01 21.38 17.57
C PRO A 91 -16.23 21.03 18.40
N SER A 92 -16.68 21.96 19.22
CA SER A 92 -17.97 21.91 19.91
C SER A 92 -19.10 21.85 18.88
N LEU A 93 -19.67 20.66 18.67
CA LEU A 93 -20.91 20.51 17.91
C LEU A 93 -22.12 20.58 18.87
N PRO A 94 -23.11 21.43 18.59
CA PRO A 94 -24.31 21.56 19.40
C PRO A 94 -25.24 20.35 19.27
N ASN A 95 -25.85 19.97 20.39
CA ASN A 95 -26.94 19.01 20.49
C ASN A 95 -28.10 19.37 19.56
N THR A 96 -28.46 18.46 18.64
CA THR A 96 -29.86 18.21 18.27
C THR A 96 -30.00 16.74 17.87
N THR A 97 -30.98 16.10 18.47
CA THR A 97 -31.51 14.76 18.24
C THR A 97 -31.86 14.54 16.76
N ASP A 98 -31.61 13.34 16.24
CA ASP A 98 -32.65 12.46 15.70
C ASP A 98 -32.06 11.13 15.18
N THR A 99 -32.51 10.05 15.84
CA THR A 99 -32.88 8.72 15.34
C THR A 99 -32.46 8.36 13.90
N ILE A 100 -31.69 7.28 13.74
CA ILE A 100 -32.08 6.05 13.02
C ILE A 100 -31.05 4.94 13.26
N SER A 101 -31.57 3.82 13.74
CA SER A 101 -30.93 2.55 14.06
C SER A 101 -30.32 1.84 12.84
N SER A 102 -29.18 1.19 13.02
CA SER A 102 -28.99 -0.17 12.47
C SER A 102 -27.94 -0.95 13.28
N SER A 103 -28.29 -2.21 13.47
CA SER A 103 -27.84 -3.19 14.45
C SER A 103 -26.46 -3.81 14.21
N SER A 104 -25.81 -4.06 15.33
CA SER A 104 -24.69 -4.96 15.65
C SER A 104 -24.68 -6.35 14.97
N SER A 105 -23.50 -6.89 14.66
CA SER A 105 -22.80 -7.91 15.49
C SER A 105 -21.70 -8.69 14.74
N SER A 106 -20.46 -8.67 15.25
CA SER A 106 -19.74 -9.86 15.77
C SER A 106 -18.26 -9.59 16.10
N LYS A 107 -17.94 -9.80 17.38
CA LYS A 107 -16.69 -10.05 18.13
C LYS A 107 -15.30 -9.52 17.68
N PRO A 108 -14.49 -9.01 18.64
CA PRO A 108 -13.11 -8.58 18.39
C PRO A 108 -12.16 -9.78 18.30
N GLN A 109 -11.42 -9.90 17.20
CA GLN A 109 -10.27 -10.80 17.09
C GLN A 109 -8.97 -10.03 17.39
N PRO A 110 -7.99 -10.64 18.10
CA PRO A 110 -6.75 -9.99 18.46
C PRO A 110 -5.91 -9.68 17.22
N LEU A 111 -5.59 -8.39 17.03
CA LEU A 111 -4.73 -7.87 15.96
C LEU A 111 -3.26 -8.16 16.27
N ALA A 112 -2.83 -9.41 16.13
CA ALA A 112 -1.42 -9.75 16.08
C ALA A 112 -0.91 -9.66 14.62
N PRO A 113 0.18 -8.95 14.33
CA PRO A 113 0.74 -8.88 12.99
C PRO A 113 1.17 -10.28 12.52
N GLY A 114 0.59 -10.75 11.41
CA GLY A 114 0.88 -12.07 10.82
C GLY A 114 -0.31 -13.05 10.79
N ALA A 115 -1.43 -12.74 11.42
CA ALA A 115 -2.60 -13.64 11.48
C ALA A 115 -3.55 -13.57 10.26
N LEU A 116 -3.09 -13.06 9.11
CA LEU A 116 -3.93 -12.96 7.89
C LEU A 116 -4.03 -14.29 7.11
N PHE A 117 -3.14 -15.24 7.39
CA PHE A 117 -3.12 -16.55 6.74
C PHE A 117 -3.63 -17.62 7.71
N GLU A 118 -4.91 -17.57 8.08
CA GLU A 118 -5.56 -18.76 8.62
C GLU A 118 -6.25 -19.55 7.50
N ASP A 119 -6.01 -20.86 7.54
CA ASP A 119 -6.39 -21.88 6.57
C ASP A 119 -7.91 -21.97 6.40
N LYS A 120 -8.43 -21.35 5.34
CA LYS A 120 -9.76 -21.68 4.82
C LYS A 120 -9.66 -23.05 4.15
N PRO A 121 -10.36 -24.11 4.61
CA PRO A 121 -10.43 -25.34 3.86
C PRO A 121 -11.13 -25.06 2.52
N GLN A 122 -10.47 -25.46 1.43
CA GLN A 122 -10.99 -25.43 0.06
C GLN A 122 -12.36 -26.13 0.03
N SER A 123 -13.45 -25.37 0.01
CA SER A 123 -14.81 -25.94 -0.08
C SER A 123 -15.03 -26.43 -1.50
N ALA A 124 -14.98 -27.75 -1.68
CA ALA A 124 -15.29 -28.47 -2.90
C ALA A 124 -16.75 -28.22 -3.33
N ASN A 125 -16.92 -27.60 -4.50
CA ASN A 125 -18.11 -27.72 -5.33
C ASN A 125 -17.71 -27.38 -6.77
N ASP A 126 -17.15 -28.37 -7.46
CA ASP A 126 -17.30 -28.48 -8.92
C ASP A 126 -17.17 -29.97 -9.27
N ALA A 127 -18.32 -30.64 -9.35
CA ALA A 127 -18.53 -31.97 -9.89
C ALA A 127 -19.93 -32.00 -10.53
#